data_AF-A0A7Y4U5S4-F1
#
_entry.id   AF-A0A7Y4U5S4-F1
#
_cell.length_a   1.000
_cell.length_b   1.000
_cell.length_c   1.000
_cell.angle_alpha   90.00
_cell.angle_beta   90.00
_cell.angle_gamma   90.00
#
_symmetry.space_group_name_H-M   'P 1'
#
loop_
_entity.id
_entity.type
_entity.pdbx_description
1 polymer ?
#
loop_
_entity_poly.entity_id
_entity_poly.type
_entity_poly.pdbx_seq_one_letter_code
_entity_poly.pdbx_strand_id
1 'polypeptide(L)'
;MVTMIRKLDQQRHELKALRYLLEFFPQSMQDRQTLPSRDDFQLSESQQIYDALLAAHTKEAATQAIAALELDDMDVESFLGLGGQLYHTYPQIVKERALEFRAGTMKVFVPGE
;
A
#
# COMPACT_ATOMS: atom_id res chain seq x y z
N MET A 1 2.93 -21.99 13.83
CA MET A 1 2.89 -20.88 14.80
C MET A 1 2.38 -19.66 14.05
N VAL A 2 1.39 -18.93 14.59
CA VAL A 2 0.81 -17.75 13.91
C VAL A 2 1.62 -16.52 14.31
N THR A 3 2.11 -15.77 13.33
CA THR A 3 2.81 -14.51 13.51
C THR A 3 1.80 -13.38 13.69
N MET A 4 1.97 -12.59 14.76
CA MET A 4 1.11 -11.44 15.05
C MET A 4 1.82 -10.15 14.64
N ILE A 5 1.18 -9.33 13.81
CA ILE A 5 1.70 -8.01 13.40
C ILE A 5 0.74 -6.90 13.80
N ARG A 6 1.27 -5.79 14.32
CA ARG A 6 0.44 -4.63 14.70
C ARG A 6 -0.16 -3.98 13.45
N LYS A 7 -1.40 -3.50 13.53
CA LYS A 7 -2.07 -2.73 12.45
C LYS A 7 -1.16 -1.62 11.91
N LEU A 8 -0.55 -0.82 12.80
CA LEU A 8 0.35 0.28 12.42
C LEU A 8 1.61 -0.20 11.67
N ASP A 9 2.18 -1.33 12.04
CA ASP A 9 3.38 -1.86 11.36
C ASP A 9 3.03 -2.37 9.96
N GLN A 10 1.88 -3.03 9.83
CA GLN A 10 1.36 -3.45 8.52
C GLN A 10 1.01 -2.24 7.64
N GLN A 11 0.32 -1.24 8.20
CA GLN A 11 -0.01 0.01 7.53
C GLN A 11 1.25 0.70 7.00
N ARG A 12 2.30 0.81 7.81
CA ARG A 12 3.57 1.40 7.38
C ARG A 12 4.18 0.68 6.18
N HIS A 13 4.08 -0.65 6.12
CA HIS A 13 4.61 -1.41 5.00
C HIS A 13 3.81 -1.18 3.72
N GLU A 14 2.49 -1.20 3.83
CA GLU A 14 1.57 -0.93 2.71
C GLU A 14 1.75 0.48 2.16
N LEU A 15 1.78 1.50 3.03
CA LEU A 15 1.98 2.89 2.62
C LEU A 15 3.35 3.12 1.96
N LYS A 16 4.41 2.46 2.44
CA LYS A 16 5.72 2.53 1.78
C LYS A 16 5.70 1.92 0.39
N ALA A 17 5.01 0.80 0.21
CA ALA A 17 4.83 0.20 -1.12
C ALA A 17 4.07 1.16 -2.04
N LEU A 18 2.93 1.69 -1.59
CA LEU A 18 2.12 2.63 -2.37
C LEU A 18 2.88 3.90 -2.70
N ARG A 19 3.70 4.41 -1.78
CA ARG A 19 4.51 5.60 -2.03
C ARG A 19 5.60 5.34 -3.06
N TYR A 20 6.24 4.17 -3.03
CA TYR A 20 7.16 3.76 -4.08
C TYR A 20 6.46 3.71 -5.45
N LEU A 21 5.28 3.07 -5.52
CA LEU A 21 4.51 2.98 -6.75
C LEU A 21 4.16 4.36 -7.30
N LEU A 22 3.69 5.28 -6.46
CA LEU A 22 3.42 6.66 -6.87
C LEU A 22 4.70 7.41 -7.30
N GLU A 23 5.82 7.16 -6.63
CA GLU A 23 7.06 7.90 -6.88
C GLU A 23 7.62 7.65 -8.27
N PHE A 24 7.63 6.38 -8.68
CA PHE A 24 8.15 5.93 -9.97
C PHE A 24 7.05 5.68 -11.01
N PHE A 25 5.90 6.33 -10.85
CA PHE A 25 4.80 6.27 -11.80
C PHE A 25 5.18 6.98 -13.11
N PRO A 26 4.80 6.47 -14.30
CA PRO A 26 4.03 5.25 -14.55
C PRO A 26 4.86 3.96 -14.62
N GLN A 27 6.19 4.04 -14.60
CA GLN A 27 7.08 2.90 -14.84
C GLN A 27 6.83 1.76 -13.84
N SER A 28 6.63 2.10 -12.57
CA SER A 28 6.28 1.17 -11.50
C SER A 28 4.99 0.37 -11.76
N MET A 29 4.07 0.91 -12.57
CA MET A 29 2.75 0.33 -12.82
C MET A 29 2.66 -0.46 -14.14
N GLN A 30 3.76 -0.54 -14.91
CA GLN A 30 3.78 -1.19 -16.22
C GLN A 30 3.82 -2.72 -16.13
N ASP A 31 4.56 -3.27 -15.17
CA ASP A 31 4.69 -4.71 -14.99
C ASP A 31 3.71 -5.24 -13.93
N ARG A 32 2.54 -5.66 -14.41
CA ARG A 32 1.49 -6.22 -13.56
C ARG A 32 1.87 -7.54 -12.87
N GLN A 33 2.89 -8.26 -13.34
CA GLN A 33 3.31 -9.49 -12.68
C GLN A 33 4.11 -9.23 -11.40
N THR A 34 4.85 -8.12 -11.36
CA THR A 34 5.66 -7.73 -10.19
C THR A 34 4.90 -6.85 -9.21
N LEU A 35 3.83 -6.17 -9.65
CA LEU A 35 2.93 -5.43 -8.76
C LEU A 35 2.24 -6.32 -7.71
N PRO A 36 1.99 -5.80 -6.51
CA PRO A 36 0.97 -6.35 -5.62
C PRO A 36 -0.38 -6.28 -6.29
N SER A 37 -1.24 -7.27 -6.05
CA SER A 37 -2.66 -7.18 -6.35
C SER A 37 -3.38 -6.34 -5.29
N ARG A 38 -4.59 -5.87 -5.60
CA ARG A 38 -5.43 -5.14 -4.65
C ARG A 38 -5.62 -5.90 -3.34
N ASP A 39 -5.87 -7.20 -3.42
CA ASP A 39 -6.14 -8.06 -2.26
C ASP A 39 -4.87 -8.41 -1.46
N ASP A 40 -3.69 -8.03 -1.95
CA ASP A 40 -2.46 -8.18 -1.18
C ASP A 40 -2.34 -7.09 -0.08
N PHE A 41 -3.05 -5.97 -0.24
CA PHE A 41 -3.17 -4.93 0.80
C PHE A 41 -4.24 -5.34 1.82
N GLN A 42 -3.87 -5.37 3.10
CA GLN A 42 -4.75 -5.83 4.18
C GLN A 42 -5.66 -4.72 4.71
N LEU A 43 -5.29 -3.45 4.52
CA LEU A 43 -6.06 -2.31 5.01
C LEU A 43 -6.90 -1.68 3.90
N SER A 44 -8.14 -1.33 4.24
CA SER A 44 -9.10 -0.71 3.32
C SER A 44 -8.59 0.56 2.67
N GLU A 45 -7.90 1.41 3.43
CA GLU A 45 -7.35 2.69 2.97
C GLU A 45 -6.21 2.45 1.98
N SER A 46 -5.37 1.44 2.24
CA SER A 46 -4.30 1.07 1.32
C SER A 46 -4.84 0.50 0.01
N GLN A 47 -5.94 -0.26 0.07
CA GLN A 47 -6.65 -0.72 -1.13
C GLN A 47 -7.21 0.47 -1.93
N GLN A 48 -7.81 1.46 -1.28
CA GLN A 48 -8.37 2.65 -1.95
C GLN A 48 -7.28 3.47 -2.66
N ILE A 49 -6.13 3.67 -2.03
CA ILE A 49 -4.98 4.35 -2.66
C ILE A 49 -4.48 3.54 -3.86
N TYR A 50 -4.39 2.21 -3.72
CA TYR A 50 -3.97 1.33 -4.82
C TYR A 50 -4.95 1.38 -6.01
N ASP A 51 -6.25 1.40 -5.73
CA ASP A 51 -7.30 1.53 -6.75
C ASP A 51 -7.16 2.87 -7.51
N ALA A 52 -6.86 3.96 -6.80
CA ALA A 52 -6.58 5.26 -7.42
C ALA A 52 -5.31 5.24 -8.31
N LEU A 53 -4.25 4.55 -7.89
CA LEU A 53 -3.04 4.34 -8.70
C LEU A 53 -3.35 3.55 -9.98
N LEU A 54 -4.16 2.49 -9.88
CA LEU A 54 -4.53 1.64 -11.02
C LEU A 54 -5.40 2.37 -12.05
N ALA A 55 -6.28 3.26 -11.60
CA ALA A 55 -7.17 4.01 -12.48
C ALA A 55 -6.46 5.16 -13.23
N ALA A 56 -5.30 5.60 -12.74
CA ALA A 56 -4.57 6.73 -13.30
C ALA A 56 -3.68 6.34 -14.51
N HIS A 57 -3.41 7.32 -15.36
CA HIS A 57 -2.47 7.18 -16.49
C HIS A 57 -1.22 8.06 -16.36
N THR A 58 -1.22 9.01 -15.43
CA THR A 58 -0.09 9.89 -15.11
C THR A 58 0.11 10.00 -13.60
N LYS A 59 1.32 10.39 -13.18
CA LYS A 59 1.63 10.58 -11.76
C LYS A 59 0.76 11.69 -11.15
N GLU A 60 0.53 12.75 -11.93
CA GLU A 60 -0.29 13.89 -11.55
C GLU A 60 -1.76 13.48 -11.35
N ALA A 61 -2.32 12.70 -12.30
CA ALA A 61 -3.69 12.18 -12.18
C ALA A 61 -3.83 11.25 -10.98
N ALA A 62 -2.83 10.40 -10.74
CA ALA A 62 -2.82 9.51 -9.58
C ALA A 62 -2.76 10.29 -8.26
N THR A 63 -1.91 11.32 -8.21
CA THR A 63 -1.77 12.21 -7.05
C THR A 63 -3.07 12.94 -6.75
N GLN A 64 -3.75 13.47 -7.77
CA GLN A 64 -5.04 14.13 -7.64
C GLN A 64 -6.14 13.17 -7.18
N ALA A 65 -6.18 11.96 -7.75
CA ALA A 65 -7.15 10.94 -7.35
C ALA A 65 -6.95 10.53 -5.89
N ILE A 66 -5.71 10.36 -5.45
CA ILE A 66 -5.38 10.04 -4.05
C ILE A 66 -5.74 11.21 -3.14
N ALA A 67 -5.42 12.45 -3.53
CA ALA A 67 -5.74 13.66 -2.76
C ALA A 67 -7.25 13.87 -2.52
N ALA A 68 -8.09 13.32 -3.39
CA ALA A 68 -9.55 13.38 -3.29
C ALA A 68 -10.16 12.25 -2.43
N LEU A 69 -9.36 11.32 -1.90
CA LEU A 69 -9.85 10.26 -1.03
C LEU A 69 -10.17 10.81 0.37
N GLU A 70 -11.35 10.44 0.88
CA GLU A 70 -11.73 10.66 2.28
C GLU A 70 -11.38 9.39 3.08
N LEU A 71 -10.22 9.40 3.75
CA LEU A 71 -9.72 8.26 4.53
C LEU A 71 -9.79 8.54 6.04
N ASP A 72 -10.46 7.66 6.77
CA ASP A 72 -10.79 7.88 8.20
C ASP A 72 -9.54 7.90 9.11
N ASP A 73 -8.61 6.97 8.91
CA ASP A 73 -7.44 6.76 9.79
C ASP A 73 -6.13 7.32 9.21
N MET A 74 -6.18 8.08 8.10
CA MET A 74 -4.96 8.47 7.37
C MET A 74 -5.02 9.91 6.84
N ASP A 75 -4.00 10.69 7.18
CA ASP A 75 -3.75 11.99 6.55
C ASP A 75 -3.12 11.80 5.16
N VAL A 76 -3.94 12.06 4.15
CA VAL A 76 -3.59 11.99 2.73
C VAL A 76 -2.52 13.02 2.35
N GLU A 77 -2.58 14.23 2.90
CA GLU A 77 -1.60 15.28 2.61
C GLU A 77 -0.21 14.86 3.10
N SER A 78 -0.15 14.36 4.34
CA SER A 78 1.07 13.77 4.90
C SER A 78 1.60 12.63 4.04
N PHE A 79 0.73 11.71 3.58
CA PHE A 79 1.13 10.60 2.71
C PHE A 79 1.77 11.09 1.41
N LEU A 80 1.14 12.07 0.74
CA LEU A 80 1.63 12.63 -0.53
C LEU A 80 2.94 13.41 -0.38
N GLY A 81 3.15 14.04 0.78
CA GLY A 81 4.37 14.79 1.10
C GLY A 81 5.62 13.92 1.35
N LEU A 82 5.47 12.60 1.55
CA LEU A 82 6.60 11.70 1.78
C LEU A 82 7.40 11.43 0.50
N GLY A 83 8.69 11.07 0.64
CA GLY A 83 9.50 10.55 -0.46
C GLY A 83 9.34 9.03 -0.59
N GLY A 84 9.28 8.51 -1.83
CA GLY A 84 9.15 7.07 -2.11
C GLY A 84 10.43 6.37 -2.58
N GLN A 85 11.54 7.11 -2.76
CA GLN A 85 12.71 6.63 -3.51
C GLN A 85 13.42 5.44 -2.82
N LEU A 86 13.32 5.35 -1.50
CA LEU A 86 13.99 4.32 -0.70
C LEU A 86 13.11 3.08 -0.45
N TYR A 87 11.90 3.02 -0.99
CA TYR A 87 10.91 2.00 -0.64
C TYR A 87 10.73 0.88 -1.69
N HIS A 88 11.72 0.71 -2.59
CA HIS A 88 11.65 -0.24 -3.71
C HIS A 88 11.41 -1.71 -3.34
N THR A 89 11.74 -2.14 -2.12
CA THR A 89 11.51 -3.51 -1.66
C THR A 89 10.09 -3.74 -1.15
N TYR A 90 9.36 -2.69 -0.76
CA TYR A 90 8.08 -2.81 -0.08
C TYR A 90 6.95 -3.40 -0.92
N PRO A 91 6.83 -3.14 -2.24
CA PRO A 91 5.85 -3.84 -3.06
C PRO A 91 6.00 -5.36 -3.00
N GLN A 92 7.22 -5.88 -3.08
CA GLN A 92 7.48 -7.31 -2.96
C GLN A 92 7.15 -7.84 -1.56
N ILE A 93 7.50 -7.09 -0.50
CA ILE A 93 7.16 -7.45 0.88
C ILE A 93 5.64 -7.56 1.08
N VAL A 94 4.86 -6.64 0.48
CA VAL A 94 3.38 -6.69 0.55
C VAL A 94 2.85 -7.98 -0.08
N LYS A 95 3.36 -8.36 -1.25
CA LYS A 95 2.98 -9.62 -1.92
C LYS A 95 3.30 -10.86 -1.08
N GLU A 96 4.52 -10.92 -0.56
CA GLU A 96 4.98 -12.06 0.23
C GLU A 96 4.14 -12.21 1.50
N ARG A 97 3.88 -11.11 2.21
CA ARG A 97 3.02 -11.11 3.40
C ARG A 97 1.59 -11.48 3.09
N ALA A 98 1.04 -11.05 1.96
CA ALA A 98 -0.30 -11.43 1.57
C ALA A 98 -0.48 -12.95 1.41
N LEU A 99 0.57 -13.68 1.03
CA LEU A 99 0.55 -15.14 1.04
C LEU A 99 0.45 -15.69 2.47
N GLU A 100 1.16 -15.09 3.42
CA GLU A 100 1.13 -15.48 4.84
C GLU A 100 -0.23 -15.16 5.48
N PHE A 101 -0.85 -14.02 5.15
CA PHE A 101 -2.20 -13.68 5.57
C PHE A 101 -3.24 -14.66 5.01
N ARG A 102 -3.17 -14.97 3.70
CA ARG A 102 -4.04 -15.96 3.05
C ARG A 102 -3.87 -17.36 3.60
N ALA A 103 -2.65 -17.75 3.94
CA ALA A 103 -2.34 -19.03 4.59
C ALA A 103 -2.75 -19.06 6.08
N GLY A 104 -3.16 -17.92 6.66
CA GLY A 104 -3.49 -17.80 8.08
C GLY A 104 -2.29 -17.94 9.01
N THR A 105 -1.06 -17.89 8.48
CA THR A 105 0.19 -17.94 9.24
C THR A 105 0.59 -16.57 9.78
N MET A 106 0.00 -15.49 9.26
CA MET A 106 0.09 -14.13 9.80
C MET A 106 -1.30 -13.55 10.07
N LYS A 107 -1.43 -12.77 11.15
CA LYS A 107 -2.65 -12.01 11.47
C LYS A 107 -2.31 -10.61 11.95
N VAL A 108 -3.12 -9.64 11.52
CA VAL A 108 -3.08 -8.28 12.05
C VAL A 108 -3.77 -8.24 13.41
N PHE A 109 -3.21 -7.50 14.35
CA PHE A 109 -3.89 -7.16 15.60
C PHE A 109 -3.78 -5.67 15.91
N VAL A 110 -4.78 -5.17 16.63
CA VAL A 110 -4.81 -3.81 17.15
C VAL A 110 -4.45 -3.88 18.64
N PRO A 111 -3.35 -3.27 19.10
CA PRO A 111 -3.03 -3.23 20.51
C PRO A 111 -4.09 -2.41 21.26
N GLY A 112 -4.78 -3.02 22.23
CA GLY A 112 -5.72 -2.32 23.11
C GLY A 112 -7.19 -2.39 22.73
N GLU A 113 -7.55 -3.17 21.69
CA GLU A 113 -8.91 -3.68 21.45
C GLU A 113 -9.07 -5.11 21.97
#